data_AF-A0A9J7L1Z4-F1
#
_entry.id   AF-A0A9J7L1Z4-F1
#
_cell.length_a   1.000
_cell.length_b   1.000
_cell.length_c   1.000
_cell.angle_alpha   90.00
_cell.angle_beta   90.00
_cell.angle_gamma   90.00
#
_symmetry.space_group_name_H-M   'P 1'
#
loop_
_entity.id
_entity.type
_entity.pdbx_description
1 polymer ?
#
loop_
_entity_poly.entity_id
_entity_poly.type
_entity_poly.pdbx_seq_one_letter_code
_entity_poly.pdbx_strand_id
1 'polypeptide(L)'
;MLTFALMPTCSFHIQKEEKTTSLHFLLTSRMWTIRRCLLLAALVLLVSHDAMLAPVDPKKQKAEEQEAETNKQEESQDTGLHYDSYLQEVVRVLETDPEFKKKLQEADIEDIKSGKLSAELNLVAHNVRSQLDELKRTEVTRLRKLQRVLMDMQNGRNGLHKGDLRDVRKMYEEFNHVDHSNPRSFEEEDLNKLIQAVVNDLENYDQKRHLEFKRYEMVKEHQRREKLNQLGEEERKKEQERYEEMQRKHKDHPKMNHPGSKDQLEEVWEGDGLAKEDFNPKVFFGMHDTNSDGYLDTLELEALFGKELEKVYKEGNEEDDLREMEEERARMRKHVLNEVDTDKDSRVSFTEFIDATKRKEFEQPEEDTFEPLDDTDFFTEEELEEFEQQLAKEANELRQKEVELARQRAEHQQKRQQLQQVVQMSQDQDRQQPAEAEAPQESDQAAAGQEAVPAEAAEHAADGEGGQPAEVHEPEVAVVADQDAIAVGGNLPPEGQNGEEQAQQQQEAQQPTT
;
A
#
# COMPACT_ATOMS: atom_id res chain seq x y z
N MET A 1 52.34 -36.38 -66.21
CA MET A 1 52.55 -35.49 -65.05
C MET A 1 51.75 -34.21 -65.28
N LEU A 2 51.26 -33.60 -64.19
CA LEU A 2 50.75 -32.22 -64.03
C LEU A 2 49.45 -31.73 -64.76
N THR A 3 48.54 -31.23 -63.91
CA THR A 3 47.73 -29.98 -63.97
C THR A 3 46.56 -29.74 -64.94
N PHE A 4 45.34 -29.87 -64.38
CA PHE A 4 44.23 -28.87 -64.29
C PHE A 4 43.53 -28.28 -65.55
N ALA A 5 42.32 -27.73 -65.34
CA ALA A 5 41.32 -27.40 -66.37
C ALA A 5 40.30 -26.33 -65.91
N LEU A 6 39.54 -25.70 -66.84
CA LEU A 6 38.09 -25.36 -66.74
C LEU A 6 37.52 -24.53 -67.92
N MET A 7 36.17 -24.45 -67.99
CA MET A 7 35.27 -23.61 -68.83
C MET A 7 35.05 -23.94 -70.33
N PRO A 8 33.79 -23.75 -70.82
CA PRO A 8 33.50 -22.77 -71.89
C PRO A 8 32.19 -21.94 -71.65
N THR A 9 31.60 -21.34 -72.71
CA THR A 9 30.83 -20.06 -72.69
C THR A 9 29.53 -20.02 -73.55
N CYS A 10 28.74 -18.91 -73.50
CA CYS A 10 27.79 -18.28 -74.49
C CYS A 10 26.40 -17.87 -73.90
N SER A 11 25.59 -16.90 -74.42
CA SER A 11 25.75 -15.69 -75.28
C SER A 11 24.40 -14.87 -75.39
N PHE A 12 24.37 -13.80 -76.22
CA PHE A 12 23.21 -13.00 -76.75
C PHE A 12 22.66 -11.73 -76.04
N HIS A 13 21.90 -10.89 -76.81
CA HIS A 13 21.77 -9.42 -76.64
C HIS A 13 20.50 -8.79 -77.32
N ILE A 14 20.17 -7.53 -76.99
CA ILE A 14 19.21 -6.56 -77.63
C ILE A 14 17.67 -6.71 -77.43
N GLN A 15 17.04 -5.80 -76.66
CA GLN A 15 16.04 -4.79 -77.13
C GLN A 15 15.61 -3.82 -75.99
N LYS A 16 15.16 -2.59 -76.33
CA LYS A 16 14.94 -1.49 -75.34
C LYS A 16 14.06 -0.34 -75.88
N GLU A 17 12.72 -0.39 -75.74
CA GLU A 17 11.90 0.82 -75.98
C GLU A 17 10.51 0.94 -75.28
N GLU A 18 9.83 -0.14 -74.89
CA GLU A 18 8.38 -0.07 -74.49
C GLU A 18 8.04 0.48 -73.07
N LYS A 19 9.01 0.72 -72.18
CA LYS A 19 8.72 0.73 -70.73
C LYS A 19 8.10 2.02 -70.13
N THR A 20 8.00 3.12 -70.86
CA THR A 20 7.62 4.43 -70.28
C THR A 20 6.11 4.68 -70.20
N THR A 21 5.31 4.16 -71.13
CA THR A 21 3.85 4.39 -71.18
C THR A 21 3.08 3.61 -70.11
N SER A 22 3.51 2.38 -69.81
CA SER A 22 2.87 1.50 -68.81
C SER A 22 2.90 2.08 -67.39
N LEU A 23 4.01 2.72 -67.00
CA LEU A 23 4.18 3.30 -65.66
C LEU A 23 3.15 4.40 -65.35
N HIS A 24 2.87 5.31 -66.29
CA HIS A 24 1.86 6.34 -66.08
C HIS A 24 0.45 5.77 -65.88
N PHE A 25 0.07 4.75 -66.64
CA PHE A 25 -1.24 4.09 -66.51
C PHE A 25 -1.38 3.34 -65.18
N LEU A 26 -0.31 2.70 -64.72
CA LEU A 26 -0.28 2.01 -63.42
C LEU A 26 -0.35 2.98 -62.23
N LEU A 27 0.29 4.15 -62.30
CA LEU A 27 0.17 5.18 -61.27
C LEU A 27 -1.25 5.77 -61.22
N THR A 28 -1.84 6.16 -62.37
CA THR A 28 -3.20 6.73 -62.38
C THR A 28 -4.26 5.74 -61.89
N SER A 29 -4.13 4.45 -62.24
CA SER A 29 -5.00 3.39 -61.74
C SER A 29 -4.90 3.23 -60.21
N ARG A 30 -3.68 3.19 -59.65
CA ARG A 30 -3.46 3.11 -58.19
C ARG A 30 -3.94 4.36 -57.44
N MET A 31 -3.77 5.55 -58.00
CA MET A 31 -4.32 6.78 -57.41
C MET A 31 -5.85 6.80 -57.40
N TRP A 32 -6.50 6.18 -58.41
CA TRP A 32 -7.95 6.07 -58.45
C TRP A 32 -8.50 5.04 -57.45
N THR A 33 -7.84 3.88 -57.28
CA THR A 33 -8.25 2.91 -56.25
C THR A 33 -8.08 3.47 -54.84
N ILE A 34 -6.95 4.12 -54.52
CA ILE A 34 -6.72 4.77 -53.22
C ILE A 34 -7.79 5.83 -52.93
N ARG A 35 -8.13 6.69 -53.91
CA ARG A 35 -9.21 7.68 -53.75
C ARG A 35 -10.58 7.05 -53.52
N ARG A 36 -10.88 5.90 -54.15
CA ARG A 36 -12.14 5.16 -53.90
C ARG A 36 -12.16 4.50 -52.53
N CYS A 37 -11.04 3.96 -52.05
CA CYS A 37 -10.94 3.44 -50.68
C CYS A 37 -11.10 4.54 -49.62
N LEU A 38 -10.49 5.72 -49.82
CA LEU A 38 -10.65 6.86 -48.92
C LEU A 38 -12.07 7.42 -48.91
N LEU A 39 -12.75 7.49 -50.07
CA LEU A 39 -14.16 7.88 -50.13
C LEU A 39 -15.10 6.86 -49.48
N LEU A 40 -14.81 5.55 -49.59
CA LEU A 40 -15.56 4.51 -48.88
C LEU A 40 -15.32 4.55 -47.37
N ALA A 41 -14.08 4.79 -46.92
CA ALA A 41 -13.79 4.96 -45.50
C ALA A 41 -14.49 6.20 -44.91
N ALA A 42 -14.49 7.33 -45.63
CA ALA A 42 -15.24 8.52 -45.25
C ALA A 42 -16.76 8.28 -45.20
N LEU A 43 -17.32 7.51 -46.15
CA LEU A 43 -18.72 7.13 -46.15
C LEU A 43 -19.09 6.25 -44.94
N VAL A 44 -18.22 5.30 -44.58
CA VAL A 44 -18.41 4.46 -43.38
C VAL A 44 -18.36 5.30 -42.10
N LEU A 45 -17.41 6.24 -41.99
CA LEU A 45 -17.27 7.14 -40.82
C LEU A 45 -18.46 8.12 -40.65
N LEU A 46 -19.12 8.50 -41.75
CA LEU A 46 -20.36 9.27 -41.74
C LEU A 46 -21.54 8.41 -41.29
N VAL A 47 -21.73 7.23 -41.88
CA VAL A 47 -22.83 6.31 -41.52
C VAL A 47 -22.71 5.82 -40.06
N SER A 48 -21.50 5.74 -39.50
CA SER A 48 -21.32 5.42 -38.07
C SER A 48 -21.62 6.58 -37.12
N HIS A 49 -21.69 7.83 -37.57
CA HIS A 49 -22.15 8.95 -36.74
C HIS A 49 -23.68 8.97 -36.62
N ASP A 50 -24.40 8.78 -37.72
CA ASP A 50 -25.88 8.74 -37.72
C ASP A 50 -26.45 7.55 -36.90
N ALA A 51 -25.64 6.51 -36.68
CA ALA A 51 -26.03 5.31 -35.93
C ALA A 51 -26.12 5.50 -34.40
N MET A 52 -25.58 6.59 -33.83
CA MET A 52 -25.66 6.86 -32.38
C MET A 52 -26.88 7.69 -31.97
N LEU A 53 -27.69 8.20 -32.91
CA LEU A 53 -28.89 8.99 -32.63
C LEU A 53 -30.19 8.15 -32.59
N ALA A 54 -30.15 7.05 -31.84
CA ALA A 54 -31.38 6.49 -31.28
C ALA A 54 -31.90 7.43 -30.17
N PRO A 55 -33.21 7.65 -30.04
CA PRO A 55 -33.76 8.51 -28.98
C PRO A 55 -33.60 7.80 -27.63
N VAL A 56 -32.54 8.16 -26.89
CA VAL A 56 -32.36 7.77 -25.50
C VAL A 56 -33.45 8.43 -24.67
N ASP A 57 -34.16 7.65 -23.84
CA ASP A 57 -35.21 8.18 -22.99
C ASP A 57 -34.58 9.06 -21.89
N PRO A 58 -34.84 10.39 -21.88
CA PRO A 58 -34.16 11.31 -20.97
C PRO A 58 -34.52 11.05 -19.50
N LYS A 59 -35.52 10.20 -19.23
CA LYS A 59 -35.89 9.77 -17.89
C LYS A 59 -35.00 8.65 -17.34
N LYS A 60 -34.24 7.95 -18.20
CA LYS A 60 -33.33 6.87 -17.79
C LYS A 60 -31.92 7.38 -17.53
N GLN A 61 -31.36 8.21 -18.40
CA GLN A 61 -30.06 8.85 -18.14
C GLN A 61 -30.09 9.66 -16.84
N LYS A 62 -31.16 10.42 -16.59
CA LYS A 62 -31.26 11.17 -15.33
C LYS A 62 -31.38 10.29 -14.08
N ALA A 63 -31.84 9.05 -14.20
CA ALA A 63 -31.81 8.09 -13.09
C ALA A 63 -30.39 7.53 -12.90
N GLU A 64 -29.71 7.17 -13.98
CA GLU A 64 -28.35 6.61 -13.96
C GLU A 64 -27.28 7.65 -13.57
N GLU A 65 -27.47 8.92 -13.95
CA GLU A 65 -26.67 10.05 -13.46
C GLU A 65 -26.96 10.34 -11.97
N GLN A 66 -28.23 10.32 -11.53
CA GLN A 66 -28.54 10.50 -10.11
C GLN A 66 -28.06 9.34 -9.22
N GLU A 67 -28.10 8.09 -9.69
CA GLU A 67 -27.48 6.96 -8.99
C GLU A 67 -25.94 7.11 -8.96
N ALA A 68 -25.31 7.57 -10.04
CA ALA A 68 -23.85 7.79 -10.11
C ALA A 68 -23.36 9.03 -9.34
N GLU A 69 -24.19 10.05 -9.14
CA GLU A 69 -23.91 11.21 -8.27
C GLU A 69 -24.16 10.86 -6.80
N THR A 70 -25.28 10.20 -6.47
CA THR A 70 -25.57 9.77 -5.08
C THR A 70 -24.48 8.81 -4.57
N ASN A 71 -24.11 7.82 -5.39
CA ASN A 71 -23.03 6.86 -5.09
C ASN A 71 -21.61 7.44 -5.25
N LYS A 72 -21.48 8.78 -5.32
CA LYS A 72 -20.26 9.57 -5.16
C LYS A 72 -20.33 10.58 -4.02
N GLN A 73 -21.53 10.92 -3.54
CA GLN A 73 -21.72 11.73 -2.35
C GLN A 73 -21.66 10.89 -1.05
N GLU A 74 -21.80 9.56 -1.15
CA GLU A 74 -21.39 8.61 -0.10
C GLU A 74 -19.87 8.31 -0.16
N GLU A 75 -19.01 9.33 -0.13
CA GLU A 75 -17.67 9.16 0.48
C GLU A 75 -17.87 9.14 2.01
N SER A 76 -18.39 8.01 2.50
CA SER A 76 -18.60 7.78 3.92
C SER A 76 -17.26 7.74 4.64
N GLN A 77 -17.03 8.78 5.46
CA GLN A 77 -15.91 9.02 6.38
C GLN A 77 -14.95 7.83 6.50
N ASP A 78 -13.82 7.87 5.78
CA ASP A 78 -12.76 6.88 5.95
C ASP A 78 -12.14 7.08 7.34
N THR A 79 -12.49 6.19 8.27
CA THR A 79 -12.01 6.23 9.66
C THR A 79 -10.52 5.87 9.77
N GLY A 80 -9.85 5.50 8.68
CA GLY A 80 -8.47 5.02 8.66
C GLY A 80 -8.30 3.61 9.25
N LEU A 81 -9.41 2.93 9.59
CA LEU A 81 -9.40 1.58 10.15
C LEU A 81 -9.26 0.53 9.04
N HIS A 82 -8.39 -0.46 9.23
CA HIS A 82 -8.11 -1.51 8.22
C HIS A 82 -9.32 -2.40 7.88
N TYR A 83 -10.44 -2.20 8.55
CA TYR A 83 -11.71 -2.94 8.44
C TYR A 83 -12.92 -1.99 8.33
N ASP A 84 -12.70 -0.69 8.09
CA ASP A 84 -13.74 0.31 7.92
C ASP A 84 -14.81 -0.11 6.91
N SER A 85 -14.41 -0.61 5.73
CA SER A 85 -15.37 -1.08 4.71
C SER A 85 -16.25 -2.23 5.22
N TYR A 86 -15.73 -3.11 6.08
CA TYR A 86 -16.52 -4.18 6.71
C TYR A 86 -17.47 -3.64 7.79
N LEU A 87 -17.04 -2.65 8.57
CA LEU A 87 -17.91 -1.91 9.48
C LEU A 87 -19.07 -1.24 8.72
N GLN A 88 -18.76 -0.50 7.65
CA GLN A 88 -19.76 0.15 6.79
C GLN A 88 -20.73 -0.86 6.16
N GLU A 89 -20.24 -1.99 5.64
CA GLU A 89 -21.10 -3.07 5.11
C GLU A 89 -22.01 -3.67 6.18
N VAL A 90 -21.49 -3.94 7.39
CA VAL A 90 -22.28 -4.44 8.53
C VAL A 90 -23.34 -3.42 8.96
N VAL A 91 -23.00 -2.13 9.06
CA VAL A 91 -23.95 -1.06 9.39
C VAL A 91 -25.03 -0.93 8.31
N ARG A 92 -24.67 -0.85 7.02
CA ARG A 92 -25.63 -0.80 5.89
C ARG A 92 -26.61 -1.99 5.90
N VAL A 93 -26.13 -3.20 6.24
CA VAL A 93 -26.98 -4.39 6.38
C VAL A 93 -27.88 -4.31 7.61
N LEU A 94 -27.38 -3.88 8.77
CA LEU A 94 -28.18 -3.70 9.99
C LEU A 94 -29.26 -2.62 9.82
N GLU A 95 -28.95 -1.53 9.13
CA GLU A 95 -29.89 -0.45 8.81
C GLU A 95 -31.05 -0.87 7.90
N THR A 96 -30.93 -2.01 7.21
CA THR A 96 -32.01 -2.58 6.40
C THR A 96 -33.19 -3.09 7.25
N ASP A 97 -33.00 -3.29 8.56
CA ASP A 97 -34.08 -3.60 9.51
C ASP A 97 -34.62 -2.31 10.17
N PRO A 98 -35.88 -1.90 9.91
CA PRO A 98 -36.42 -0.64 10.46
C PRO A 98 -36.66 -0.63 11.98
N GLU A 99 -36.64 -1.79 12.66
CA GLU A 99 -36.67 -1.83 14.12
C GLU A 99 -35.25 -1.67 14.69
N PHE A 100 -34.24 -2.26 14.05
CA PHE A 100 -32.84 -2.11 14.48
C PHE A 100 -32.29 -0.71 14.19
N LYS A 101 -32.54 -0.15 13.00
CA LYS A 101 -32.07 1.20 12.62
C LYS A 101 -32.49 2.28 13.61
N LYS A 102 -33.73 2.22 14.13
CA LYS A 102 -34.18 3.18 15.15
C LYS A 102 -33.39 3.09 16.44
N LYS A 103 -33.09 1.88 16.91
CA LYS A 103 -32.33 1.69 18.14
C LYS A 103 -30.86 2.07 17.97
N LEU A 104 -30.29 1.88 16.78
CA LEU A 104 -28.98 2.43 16.41
C LEU A 104 -28.98 3.97 16.44
N GLN A 105 -30.10 4.62 16.10
CA GLN A 105 -30.27 6.08 16.16
C GLN A 105 -30.70 6.64 17.53
N GLU A 106 -31.28 5.81 18.40
CA GLU A 106 -31.81 6.17 19.73
C GLU A 106 -30.88 5.74 20.89
N ALA A 107 -29.78 5.02 20.62
CA ALA A 107 -28.86 4.52 21.64
C ALA A 107 -27.68 5.46 21.91
N ASP A 108 -27.46 5.76 23.19
CA ASP A 108 -26.28 6.49 23.66
C ASP A 108 -24.98 5.68 23.39
N ILE A 109 -23.87 6.40 23.21
CA ILE A 109 -22.53 5.81 22.99
C ILE A 109 -22.14 4.82 24.10
N GLU A 110 -22.52 5.08 25.36
CA GLU A 110 -22.29 4.16 26.48
C GLU A 110 -23.10 2.84 26.34
N ASP A 111 -24.32 2.89 25.82
CA ASP A 111 -25.19 1.72 25.64
C ASP A 111 -24.77 0.85 24.44
N ILE A 112 -24.21 1.49 23.41
CA ILE A 112 -23.49 0.83 22.32
C ILE A 112 -22.23 0.14 22.88
N LYS A 113 -21.37 0.86 23.61
CA LYS A 113 -20.16 0.32 24.26
C LYS A 113 -20.46 -0.80 25.26
N SER A 114 -21.60 -0.78 25.95
CA SER A 114 -21.98 -1.80 26.93
C SER A 114 -22.53 -3.09 26.28
N GLY A 115 -22.58 -3.20 24.96
CA GLY A 115 -23.04 -4.38 24.23
C GLY A 115 -24.56 -4.62 24.26
N LYS A 116 -25.37 -3.66 24.75
CA LYS A 116 -26.84 -3.80 24.76
C LYS A 116 -27.39 -3.95 23.35
N LEU A 117 -26.91 -3.11 22.42
CA LEU A 117 -27.25 -3.16 21.00
C LEU A 117 -26.94 -4.54 20.39
N SER A 118 -25.82 -5.15 20.77
CA SER A 118 -25.40 -6.47 20.28
C SER A 118 -26.37 -7.59 20.69
N ALA A 119 -26.97 -7.51 21.89
CA ALA A 119 -27.98 -8.47 22.32
C ALA A 119 -29.26 -8.42 21.49
N GLU A 120 -29.59 -7.25 20.92
CA GLU A 120 -30.80 -7.05 20.11
C GLU A 120 -30.66 -7.57 18.67
N LEU A 121 -29.43 -7.87 18.22
CA LEU A 121 -29.16 -8.64 17.01
C LEU A 121 -29.93 -9.98 16.99
N ASN A 122 -30.26 -10.52 18.16
CA ASN A 122 -31.07 -11.73 18.28
C ASN A 122 -32.50 -11.58 17.73
N LEU A 123 -33.03 -10.35 17.68
CA LEU A 123 -34.39 -10.03 17.21
C LEU A 123 -34.44 -9.68 15.71
N VAL A 124 -33.29 -9.38 15.11
CA VAL A 124 -33.15 -8.93 13.70
C VAL A 124 -33.61 -9.99 12.70
N ALA A 125 -34.23 -9.54 11.60
CA ALA A 125 -34.82 -10.40 10.58
C ALA A 125 -33.83 -11.40 9.95
N HIS A 126 -34.30 -12.62 9.63
CA HIS A 126 -33.48 -13.72 9.10
C HIS A 126 -32.71 -13.36 7.83
N ASN A 127 -33.27 -12.53 6.94
CA ASN A 127 -32.58 -12.09 5.72
C ASN A 127 -31.36 -11.21 6.03
N VAL A 128 -31.46 -10.34 7.03
CA VAL A 128 -30.35 -9.48 7.50
C VAL A 128 -29.28 -10.35 8.17
N ARG A 129 -29.66 -11.26 9.07
CA ARG A 129 -28.74 -12.28 9.62
C ARG A 129 -28.01 -13.07 8.53
N SER A 130 -28.72 -13.49 7.48
CA SER A 130 -28.14 -14.25 6.35
C SER A 130 -27.13 -13.44 5.53
N GLN A 131 -27.24 -12.11 5.52
CA GLN A 131 -26.27 -11.22 4.89
C GLN A 131 -25.05 -11.02 5.78
N LEU A 132 -25.25 -10.75 7.09
CA LEU A 132 -24.17 -10.63 8.08
C LEU A 132 -23.29 -11.89 8.16
N ASP A 133 -23.90 -13.08 8.08
CA ASP A 133 -23.22 -14.37 7.93
C ASP A 133 -22.21 -14.39 6.78
N GLU A 134 -22.57 -13.83 5.62
CA GLU A 134 -21.76 -13.87 4.41
C GLU A 134 -20.73 -12.72 4.37
N LEU A 135 -21.05 -11.56 4.95
CA LEU A 135 -20.06 -10.52 5.27
C LEU A 135 -18.96 -11.08 6.18
N LYS A 136 -19.33 -11.72 7.31
CA LYS A 136 -18.35 -12.33 8.22
C LYS A 136 -17.50 -13.40 7.53
N ARG A 137 -18.08 -14.22 6.65
CA ARG A 137 -17.32 -15.22 5.87
C ARG A 137 -16.37 -14.56 4.87
N THR A 138 -16.79 -13.45 4.26
CA THR A 138 -15.95 -12.65 3.34
C THR A 138 -14.78 -12.04 4.11
N GLU A 139 -15.05 -11.45 5.27
CA GLU A 139 -14.02 -10.83 6.11
C GLU A 139 -13.07 -11.86 6.71
N VAL A 140 -13.56 -12.93 7.36
CA VAL A 140 -12.70 -14.04 7.81
C VAL A 140 -11.90 -14.66 6.65
N THR A 141 -12.38 -14.58 5.41
CA THR A 141 -11.60 -14.98 4.22
C THR A 141 -10.53 -13.94 3.84
N ARG A 142 -10.77 -12.63 4.00
CA ARG A 142 -9.75 -11.56 3.90
C ARG A 142 -8.66 -11.76 4.96
N LEU A 143 -9.05 -11.92 6.22
CA LEU A 143 -8.13 -12.13 7.35
C LEU A 143 -7.30 -13.40 7.17
N ARG A 144 -7.88 -14.51 6.69
CA ARG A 144 -7.13 -15.74 6.35
C ARG A 144 -6.19 -15.60 5.15
N LYS A 145 -6.50 -14.74 4.17
CA LYS A 145 -5.55 -14.40 3.08
C LYS A 145 -4.36 -13.63 3.65
N LEU A 146 -4.61 -12.63 4.50
CA LEU A 146 -3.55 -11.84 5.16
C LEU A 146 -2.70 -12.73 6.09
N GLN A 147 -3.31 -13.62 6.87
CA GLN A 147 -2.62 -14.65 7.67
C GLN A 147 -1.79 -15.63 6.80
N ARG A 148 -2.25 -15.98 5.60
CA ARG A 148 -1.46 -16.81 4.67
C ARG A 148 -0.26 -16.05 4.11
N VAL A 149 -0.45 -14.80 3.68
CA VAL A 149 0.63 -13.91 3.23
C VAL A 149 1.69 -13.77 4.32
N LEU A 150 1.28 -13.52 5.57
CA LEU A 150 2.13 -13.57 6.76
C LEU A 150 2.94 -14.86 6.88
N MET A 151 2.28 -16.02 6.78
CA MET A 151 2.94 -17.31 6.96
C MET A 151 3.91 -17.62 5.80
N ASP A 152 3.57 -17.27 4.56
CA ASP A 152 4.45 -17.50 3.41
C ASP A 152 5.60 -16.47 3.31
N MET A 153 5.41 -15.25 3.84
CA MET A 153 6.50 -14.30 4.16
C MET A 153 7.40 -14.88 5.27
N GLN A 154 6.84 -15.31 6.40
CA GLN A 154 7.60 -15.84 7.55
C GLN A 154 8.41 -17.10 7.19
N ASN A 155 7.88 -17.93 6.28
CA ASN A 155 8.53 -19.13 5.75
C ASN A 155 9.35 -18.85 4.47
N GLY A 156 9.53 -17.58 4.06
CA GLY A 156 10.45 -17.16 3.00
C GLY A 156 10.08 -17.61 1.58
N ARG A 157 8.84 -18.04 1.32
CA ARG A 157 8.47 -18.64 0.02
C ARG A 157 8.46 -17.65 -1.15
N ASN A 158 8.13 -16.39 -0.89
CA ASN A 158 7.93 -15.37 -1.94
C ASN A 158 9.04 -14.32 -2.03
N GLY A 159 10.15 -14.48 -1.29
CA GLY A 159 11.35 -13.61 -1.41
C GLY A 159 11.24 -12.18 -0.85
N LEU A 160 10.07 -11.77 -0.34
CA LEU A 160 9.90 -10.51 0.40
C LEU A 160 10.47 -10.59 1.83
N HIS A 161 10.75 -9.44 2.45
CA HIS A 161 11.72 -9.34 3.53
C HIS A 161 11.09 -9.32 4.93
N LYS A 162 11.95 -9.49 5.97
CA LYS A 162 11.50 -9.55 7.37
C LYS A 162 11.23 -8.17 8.02
N GLY A 163 11.31 -7.08 7.25
CA GLY A 163 10.80 -5.76 7.67
C GLY A 163 9.29 -5.77 7.73
N ASP A 164 8.65 -5.99 6.57
CA ASP A 164 7.21 -6.10 6.35
C ASP A 164 6.50 -7.02 7.37
N LEU A 165 7.21 -8.06 7.83
CA LEU A 165 6.76 -9.03 8.85
C LEU A 165 6.54 -8.44 10.25
N ARG A 166 6.92 -7.20 10.54
CA ARG A 166 6.44 -6.46 11.72
C ARG A 166 5.09 -5.82 11.46
N ASP A 167 4.92 -5.17 10.32
CA ASP A 167 3.73 -4.37 10.05
C ASP A 167 2.53 -5.28 9.77
N VAL A 168 2.70 -6.36 9.00
CA VAL A 168 1.61 -7.36 8.86
C VAL A 168 1.41 -8.17 10.16
N ARG A 169 2.40 -8.23 11.07
CA ARG A 169 2.18 -8.79 12.41
C ARG A 169 1.31 -7.86 13.27
N LYS A 170 1.56 -6.55 13.25
CA LYS A 170 0.65 -5.55 13.85
C LYS A 170 -0.75 -5.75 13.28
N MET A 171 -0.92 -5.81 11.96
CA MET A 171 -2.23 -6.09 11.33
C MET A 171 -2.89 -7.37 11.90
N TYR A 172 -2.14 -8.44 12.16
CA TYR A 172 -2.71 -9.65 12.76
C TYR A 172 -3.11 -9.50 14.23
N GLU A 173 -2.35 -8.73 14.99
CA GLU A 173 -2.66 -8.35 16.38
C GLU A 173 -3.85 -7.35 16.42
N GLU A 174 -4.08 -6.61 15.33
CA GLU A 174 -5.23 -5.73 15.06
C GLU A 174 -6.47 -6.46 14.48
N PHE A 175 -6.42 -7.78 14.22
CA PHE A 175 -7.57 -8.58 13.71
C PHE A 175 -8.50 -9.13 14.82
N ASN A 176 -8.75 -8.34 15.86
CA ASN A 176 -9.56 -8.73 17.02
C ASN A 176 -11.05 -8.34 16.91
N HIS A 177 -11.46 -7.74 15.80
CA HIS A 177 -12.81 -7.21 15.52
C HIS A 177 -13.84 -8.27 15.08
N VAL A 178 -13.47 -9.56 15.01
CA VAL A 178 -14.34 -10.67 14.58
C VAL A 178 -14.07 -11.92 15.41
N ASP A 179 -15.11 -12.73 15.71
CA ASP A 179 -14.89 -14.03 16.32
C ASP A 179 -14.37 -15.09 15.33
N HIS A 180 -13.11 -15.49 15.53
CA HIS A 180 -12.45 -16.56 14.78
C HIS A 180 -12.92 -17.97 15.17
N SER A 181 -13.59 -18.12 16.33
CA SER A 181 -14.06 -19.40 16.88
C SER A 181 -15.24 -19.97 16.09
N ASN A 182 -16.18 -19.10 15.68
CA ASN A 182 -17.35 -19.39 14.87
C ASN A 182 -17.25 -18.69 13.49
N PRO A 183 -16.38 -19.15 12.57
CA PRO A 183 -16.11 -18.47 11.29
C PRO A 183 -17.23 -18.68 10.25
N ARG A 184 -18.48 -18.86 10.68
CA ARG A 184 -19.61 -19.32 9.86
C ARG A 184 -20.94 -18.63 10.14
N SER A 185 -21.16 -18.11 11.34
CA SER A 185 -22.37 -17.37 11.74
C SER A 185 -21.97 -16.04 12.39
N PHE A 186 -22.68 -14.95 12.13
CA PHE A 186 -22.44 -13.65 12.77
C PHE A 186 -23.38 -13.48 13.97
N GLU A 187 -22.81 -13.47 15.17
CA GLU A 187 -23.54 -13.49 16.44
C GLU A 187 -23.36 -12.18 17.23
N GLU A 188 -24.06 -12.07 18.36
CA GLU A 188 -23.93 -10.98 19.34
C GLU A 188 -22.47 -10.72 19.74
N GLU A 189 -21.65 -11.77 19.87
CA GLU A 189 -20.22 -11.64 20.16
C GLU A 189 -19.43 -10.95 19.04
N ASP A 190 -19.81 -11.10 17.77
CA ASP A 190 -19.12 -10.45 16.65
C ASP A 190 -19.41 -8.96 16.61
N LEU A 191 -20.69 -8.58 16.76
CA LEU A 191 -21.07 -7.17 16.79
C LEU A 191 -20.46 -6.47 18.02
N ASN A 192 -20.39 -7.15 19.16
CA ASN A 192 -19.71 -6.64 20.35
C ASN A 192 -18.18 -6.54 20.16
N LYS A 193 -17.51 -7.55 19.57
CA LYS A 193 -16.07 -7.48 19.24
C LYS A 193 -15.76 -6.38 18.22
N LEU A 194 -16.62 -6.19 17.21
CA LEU A 194 -16.49 -5.13 16.21
C LEU A 194 -16.64 -3.75 16.86
N ILE A 195 -17.69 -3.52 17.66
CA ILE A 195 -17.89 -2.26 18.40
C ILE A 195 -16.72 -1.98 19.35
N GLN A 196 -16.26 -2.98 20.11
CA GLN A 196 -15.12 -2.82 21.03
C GLN A 196 -13.81 -2.53 20.30
N ALA A 197 -13.58 -3.13 19.12
CA ALA A 197 -12.43 -2.81 18.29
C ALA A 197 -12.51 -1.38 17.76
N VAL A 198 -13.63 -0.96 17.16
CA VAL A 198 -13.83 0.42 16.64
C VAL A 198 -13.60 1.43 17.75
N VAL A 199 -14.19 1.22 18.92
CA VAL A 199 -14.06 2.12 20.08
C VAL A 199 -12.60 2.19 20.57
N ASN A 200 -11.93 1.05 20.69
CA ASN A 200 -10.53 0.99 21.15
C ASN A 200 -9.58 1.62 20.13
N ASP A 201 -9.75 1.30 18.84
CA ASP A 201 -8.90 1.82 17.78
C ASP A 201 -9.10 3.32 17.60
N LEU A 202 -10.34 3.85 17.67
CA LEU A 202 -10.61 5.29 17.63
C LEU A 202 -10.08 6.03 18.87
N GLU A 203 -10.31 5.52 20.09
CA GLU A 203 -9.77 6.11 21.34
C GLU A 203 -8.23 6.14 21.37
N ASN A 204 -7.58 5.21 20.67
CA ASN A 204 -6.12 5.14 20.55
C ASN A 204 -5.58 5.63 19.19
N TYR A 205 -6.42 6.09 18.26
CA TYR A 205 -6.02 6.45 16.89
C TYR A 205 -5.02 7.61 16.90
N ASP A 206 -5.37 8.70 17.59
CA ASP A 206 -4.47 9.84 17.82
C ASP A 206 -3.17 9.44 18.52
N GLN A 207 -3.23 8.48 19.46
CA GLN A 207 -2.05 8.04 20.21
C GLN A 207 -1.12 7.22 19.30
N LYS A 208 -1.68 6.35 18.46
CA LYS A 208 -0.95 5.59 17.44
C LYS A 208 -0.34 6.50 16.39
N ARG A 209 -1.10 7.49 15.89
CA ARG A 209 -0.61 8.53 14.96
C ARG A 209 0.59 9.26 15.56
N HIS A 210 0.46 9.77 16.79
CA HIS A 210 1.53 10.49 17.48
C HIS A 210 2.80 9.63 17.72
N LEU A 211 2.64 8.36 18.09
CA LEU A 211 3.76 7.43 18.25
C LEU A 211 4.44 7.07 16.91
N GLU A 212 3.67 7.02 15.82
CA GLU A 212 4.20 6.76 14.47
C GLU A 212 4.88 8.02 13.89
N PHE A 213 4.39 9.22 14.20
CA PHE A 213 5.06 10.49 13.90
C PHE A 213 6.36 10.66 14.70
N LYS A 214 6.35 10.42 16.02
CA LYS A 214 7.58 10.40 16.85
C LYS A 214 8.63 9.42 16.32
N ARG A 215 8.19 8.24 15.83
CA ARG A 215 9.07 7.27 15.18
C ARG A 215 9.59 7.76 13.82
N TYR A 216 8.77 8.48 13.06
CA TYR A 216 9.19 9.10 11.80
C TYR A 216 10.31 10.12 12.02
N GLU A 217 10.16 11.02 13.00
CA GLU A 217 11.17 12.02 13.35
C GLU A 217 12.48 11.38 13.86
N MET A 218 12.42 10.33 14.69
CA MET A 218 13.62 9.57 15.06
C MET A 218 14.31 8.89 13.86
N VAL A 219 13.56 8.45 12.85
CA VAL A 219 14.14 7.91 11.59
C VAL A 219 14.80 9.01 10.76
N LYS A 220 14.19 10.19 10.68
CA LYS A 220 14.67 11.37 9.95
C LYS A 220 15.99 11.88 10.54
N GLU A 221 16.06 12.02 11.86
CA GLU A 221 17.30 12.38 12.57
C GLU A 221 18.38 11.29 12.46
N HIS A 222 18.03 10.00 12.63
CA HIS A 222 18.99 8.91 12.42
C HIS A 222 19.59 8.92 11.01
N GLN A 223 18.78 9.13 9.97
CA GLN A 223 19.27 9.26 8.59
C GLN A 223 20.18 10.48 8.41
N ARG A 224 19.88 11.61 9.08
CA ARG A 224 20.74 12.80 9.08
C ARG A 224 22.09 12.50 9.75
N ARG A 225 22.10 11.84 10.92
CA ARG A 225 23.31 11.39 11.62
C ARG A 225 24.16 10.49 10.75
N GLU A 226 23.57 9.46 10.14
CA GLU A 226 24.30 8.53 9.26
C GLU A 226 24.84 9.21 7.99
N LYS A 227 24.09 10.15 7.41
CA LYS A 227 24.60 10.98 6.29
C LYS A 227 25.82 11.79 6.73
N LEU A 228 25.78 12.45 7.89
CA LEU A 228 26.91 13.21 8.42
C LEU A 228 28.11 12.31 8.79
N ASN A 229 27.87 11.12 9.32
CA ASN A 229 28.91 10.12 9.62
C ASN A 229 29.67 9.66 8.36
N GLN A 230 28.95 9.48 7.25
CA GLN A 230 29.51 9.01 5.97
C GLN A 230 30.28 10.10 5.20
N LEU A 231 30.01 11.39 5.46
CA LEU A 231 30.68 12.52 4.81
C LEU A 231 32.03 12.90 5.46
N GLY A 232 32.96 13.41 4.64
CA GLY A 232 34.23 13.98 5.09
C GLY A 232 34.06 15.35 5.78
N GLU A 233 35.08 15.84 6.48
CA GLU A 233 34.97 17.02 7.37
C GLU A 233 34.42 18.29 6.68
N GLU A 234 34.94 18.64 5.50
CA GLU A 234 34.46 19.79 4.69
C GLU A 234 33.00 19.62 4.25
N GLU A 235 32.63 18.41 3.79
CA GLU A 235 31.29 18.11 3.28
C GLU A 235 30.26 18.02 4.41
N ARG A 236 30.64 17.44 5.55
CA ARG A 236 29.84 17.39 6.78
C ARG A 236 29.50 18.78 7.29
N LYS A 237 30.49 19.69 7.29
CA LYS A 237 30.27 21.10 7.66
C LYS A 237 29.29 21.78 6.69
N LYS A 238 29.43 21.57 5.39
CA LYS A 238 28.53 22.13 4.37
C LYS A 238 27.10 21.57 4.45
N GLU A 239 26.93 20.28 4.73
CA GLU A 239 25.61 19.67 4.90
C GLU A 239 24.94 20.14 6.19
N GLN A 240 25.69 20.30 7.29
CA GLN A 240 25.21 20.90 8.52
C GLN A 240 24.77 22.37 8.29
N GLU A 241 25.56 23.17 7.56
CA GLU A 241 25.18 24.54 7.17
C GLU A 241 23.92 24.58 6.28
N ARG A 242 23.74 23.61 5.36
CA ARG A 242 22.48 23.47 4.60
C ARG A 242 21.30 23.13 5.51
N TYR A 243 21.49 22.23 6.48
CA TYR A 243 20.43 21.82 7.41
C TYR A 243 19.99 22.97 8.33
N GLU A 244 20.94 23.73 8.87
CA GLU A 244 20.68 24.96 9.64
C GLU A 244 20.00 26.05 8.80
N GLU A 245 20.35 26.19 7.51
CA GLU A 245 19.65 27.08 6.59
C GLU A 245 18.21 26.62 6.31
N MET A 246 17.96 25.32 6.12
CA MET A 246 16.61 24.78 5.90
C MET A 246 15.72 25.01 7.13
N GLN A 247 16.17 24.63 8.33
CA GLN A 247 15.43 24.89 9.57
C GLN A 247 15.10 26.38 9.75
N ARG A 248 16.07 27.27 9.48
CA ARG A 248 15.88 28.72 9.60
C ARG A 248 14.84 29.26 8.61
N LYS A 249 14.76 28.71 7.40
CA LYS A 249 13.75 29.11 6.41
C LYS A 249 12.36 28.57 6.75
N HIS A 250 12.27 27.32 7.20
CA HIS A 250 11.02 26.73 7.66
C HIS A 250 10.41 27.60 8.76
N LYS A 251 11.22 28.00 9.76
CA LYS A 251 10.88 28.95 10.83
C LYS A 251 10.70 30.42 10.39
N ASP A 252 10.89 30.78 9.12
CA ASP A 252 10.70 32.16 8.61
C ASP A 252 9.29 32.33 8.01
N HIS A 253 8.27 31.96 8.79
CA HIS A 253 6.86 32.01 8.42
C HIS A 253 6.08 33.11 9.17
N PRO A 254 4.93 33.58 8.64
CA PRO A 254 4.01 34.43 9.39
C PRO A 254 3.52 33.72 10.65
N LYS A 255 3.33 34.43 11.78
CA LYS A 255 2.81 33.79 13.01
C LYS A 255 1.46 33.10 12.71
N MET A 256 1.39 31.82 13.03
CA MET A 256 0.19 31.00 12.93
C MET A 256 -0.80 31.41 14.04
N ASN A 257 -2.09 31.51 13.71
CA ASN A 257 -3.12 31.88 14.69
C ASN A 257 -3.43 30.68 15.61
N HIS A 258 -3.97 30.97 16.79
CA HIS A 258 -4.39 29.94 17.73
C HIS A 258 -5.62 29.17 17.17
N PRO A 259 -5.65 27.83 17.18
CA PRO A 259 -6.77 27.06 16.63
C PRO A 259 -8.11 27.39 17.32
N GLY A 260 -9.16 27.65 16.54
CA GLY A 260 -10.48 28.05 17.03
C GLY A 260 -10.60 29.50 17.48
N SER A 261 -9.51 30.28 17.48
CA SER A 261 -9.53 31.70 17.86
C SER A 261 -10.17 32.60 16.82
N LYS A 262 -10.62 33.78 17.26
CA LYS A 262 -11.28 34.78 16.42
C LYS A 262 -10.46 35.19 15.20
N ASP A 263 -9.16 35.45 15.35
CA ASP A 263 -8.31 35.85 14.22
C ASP A 263 -8.21 34.75 13.16
N GLN A 264 -8.15 33.48 13.57
CA GLN A 264 -8.15 32.33 12.66
C GLN A 264 -9.47 32.26 11.86
N LEU A 265 -10.63 32.35 12.54
CA LEU A 265 -11.92 32.24 11.87
C LEU A 265 -12.23 33.46 10.99
N GLU A 266 -11.75 34.65 11.37
CA GLU A 266 -11.85 35.86 10.55
C GLU A 266 -10.97 35.77 9.30
N GLU A 267 -9.79 35.13 9.36
CA GLU A 267 -8.93 34.89 8.18
C GLU A 267 -9.48 33.81 7.25
N VAL A 268 -10.11 32.75 7.81
CA VAL A 268 -10.88 31.80 7.00
C VAL A 268 -11.99 32.53 6.25
N TRP A 269 -12.79 33.34 6.94
CA TRP A 269 -13.88 34.15 6.37
C TRP A 269 -13.42 35.15 5.30
N GLU A 270 -12.27 35.82 5.46
CA GLU A 270 -11.67 36.66 4.41
C GLU A 270 -11.34 35.82 3.16
N GLY A 271 -10.75 34.64 3.34
CA GLY A 271 -10.42 33.71 2.25
C GLY A 271 -11.64 33.14 1.51
N ASP A 272 -12.83 33.20 2.12
CA ASP A 272 -14.11 32.82 1.49
C ASP A 272 -14.69 33.97 0.63
N GLY A 273 -14.01 35.11 0.57
CA GLY A 273 -14.38 36.29 -0.21
C GLY A 273 -15.30 37.29 0.51
N LEU A 274 -15.38 37.21 1.84
CA LEU A 274 -16.22 38.06 2.67
C LEU A 274 -15.39 39.11 3.42
N ALA A 275 -16.01 40.20 3.87
CA ALA A 275 -15.32 41.28 4.58
C ALA A 275 -15.15 40.94 6.07
N LYS A 276 -13.95 41.12 6.63
CA LYS A 276 -13.65 40.85 8.05
C LYS A 276 -14.53 41.63 9.01
N GLU A 277 -14.92 42.87 8.66
CA GLU A 277 -15.83 43.68 9.48
C GLU A 277 -17.27 43.14 9.57
N ASP A 278 -17.68 42.28 8.63
CA ASP A 278 -19.00 41.64 8.60
C ASP A 278 -19.00 40.22 9.22
N PHE A 279 -17.88 39.78 9.85
CA PHE A 279 -17.74 38.45 10.44
C PHE A 279 -18.87 38.12 11.41
N ASN A 280 -19.50 36.96 11.19
CA ASN A 280 -20.65 36.52 11.96
C ASN A 280 -20.58 35.01 12.23
N PRO A 281 -20.30 34.58 13.48
CA PRO A 281 -20.19 33.16 13.84
C PRO A 281 -21.35 32.28 13.35
N LYS A 282 -22.59 32.79 13.30
CA LYS A 282 -23.74 32.00 12.84
C LYS A 282 -23.77 31.77 11.34
N VAL A 283 -23.22 32.69 10.58
CA VAL A 283 -23.07 32.55 9.12
C VAL A 283 -21.82 31.73 8.83
N PHE A 284 -20.72 31.96 9.55
CA PHE A 284 -19.50 31.16 9.47
C PHE A 284 -19.78 29.67 9.64
N PHE A 285 -20.48 29.28 10.71
CA PHE A 285 -20.88 27.89 10.97
C PHE A 285 -21.68 27.32 9.78
N GLY A 286 -22.79 27.97 9.40
CA GLY A 286 -23.67 27.52 8.31
C GLY A 286 -23.14 27.69 6.89
N MET A 287 -21.83 27.96 6.72
CA MET A 287 -21.10 27.86 5.44
C MET A 287 -20.08 26.73 5.44
N HIS A 288 -19.65 26.26 6.62
CA HIS A 288 -18.66 25.20 6.80
C HIS A 288 -19.29 23.85 7.22
N ASP A 289 -20.47 23.90 7.84
CA ASP A 289 -21.47 22.82 7.89
C ASP A 289 -21.90 22.51 6.44
N THR A 290 -21.11 21.64 5.80
CA THR A 290 -21.10 21.38 4.36
C THR A 290 -22.19 20.38 3.99
N ASN A 291 -22.54 19.49 4.92
CA ASN A 291 -23.62 18.52 4.76
C ASN A 291 -25.00 19.07 5.23
N SER A 292 -25.03 20.18 5.98
CA SER A 292 -26.22 20.81 6.58
C SER A 292 -26.94 19.96 7.66
N ASP A 293 -26.18 19.19 8.46
CA ASP A 293 -26.70 18.39 9.58
C ASP A 293 -26.75 19.16 10.93
N GLY A 294 -26.07 20.31 11.02
CA GLY A 294 -26.07 21.19 12.20
C GLY A 294 -24.88 21.01 13.15
N TYR A 295 -23.89 20.21 12.77
CA TYR A 295 -22.61 20.01 13.45
C TYR A 295 -21.46 20.53 12.56
N LEU A 296 -20.23 20.53 13.10
CA LEU A 296 -18.99 20.56 12.33
C LEU A 296 -18.23 19.28 12.67
N ASP A 297 -18.01 18.41 11.68
CA ASP A 297 -17.31 17.15 11.88
C ASP A 297 -15.77 17.29 11.86
N THR A 298 -15.05 16.16 12.01
CA THR A 298 -13.58 16.16 12.05
C THR A 298 -12.95 16.66 10.75
N LEU A 299 -13.56 16.41 9.58
CA LEU A 299 -13.07 16.83 8.28
C LEU A 299 -13.39 18.30 8.01
N GLU A 300 -14.58 18.74 8.41
CA GLU A 300 -15.01 20.15 8.29
C GLU A 300 -14.17 21.06 9.19
N LEU A 301 -13.88 20.64 10.43
CA LEU A 301 -12.92 21.31 11.32
C LEU A 301 -11.51 21.31 10.72
N GLU A 302 -11.05 20.18 10.18
CA GLU A 302 -9.73 20.08 9.55
C GLU A 302 -9.56 20.99 8.33
N ALA A 303 -10.63 21.25 7.56
CA ALA A 303 -10.63 22.19 6.46
C ALA A 303 -10.38 23.65 6.91
N LEU A 304 -10.86 24.04 8.10
CA LEU A 304 -10.63 25.39 8.65
C LEU A 304 -9.15 25.69 8.90
N PHE A 305 -8.34 24.65 9.18
CA PHE A 305 -6.91 24.80 9.44
C PHE A 305 -6.07 24.95 8.18
N GLY A 306 -6.61 24.67 6.99
CA GLY A 306 -5.84 24.70 5.73
C GLY A 306 -5.11 26.01 5.46
N LYS A 307 -5.79 27.15 5.69
CA LYS A 307 -5.23 28.51 5.50
C LYS A 307 -4.17 28.88 6.54
N GLU A 308 -4.22 28.31 7.74
CA GLU A 308 -3.15 28.46 8.75
C GLU A 308 -1.92 27.64 8.37
N LEU A 309 -2.12 26.38 7.99
CA LEU A 309 -1.05 25.44 7.65
C LEU A 309 -0.25 25.91 6.43
N GLU A 310 -0.90 26.53 5.43
CA GLU A 310 -0.24 27.11 4.23
C GLU A 310 0.75 28.24 4.56
N LYS A 311 0.60 28.91 5.72
CA LYS A 311 1.58 29.91 6.20
C LYS A 311 2.93 29.29 6.46
N VAL A 312 2.94 28.10 7.06
CA VAL A 312 4.11 27.31 7.42
C VAL A 312 4.49 26.42 6.23
N TYR A 313 3.72 25.38 5.96
CA TYR A 313 4.01 24.31 5.01
C TYR A 313 3.53 24.62 3.59
N LYS A 314 4.41 24.58 2.59
CA LYS A 314 4.06 24.84 1.18
C LYS A 314 4.47 23.68 0.27
N GLU A 315 3.53 23.22 -0.54
CA GLU A 315 3.76 22.08 -1.45
C GLU A 315 4.92 22.36 -2.41
N GLY A 316 5.95 21.50 -2.38
CA GLY A 316 7.11 21.57 -3.29
C GLY A 316 8.34 22.29 -2.73
N ASN A 317 8.31 22.81 -1.51
CA ASN A 317 9.53 23.21 -0.79
C ASN A 317 10.33 21.96 -0.37
N GLU A 318 11.68 22.01 -0.43
CA GLU A 318 12.56 20.97 0.17
C GLU A 318 12.60 21.03 1.70
N GLU A 319 11.98 22.05 2.27
CA GLU A 319 12.11 22.50 3.66
C GLU A 319 10.87 22.19 4.51
N ASP A 320 9.74 21.86 3.88
CA ASP A 320 8.44 21.70 4.53
C ASP A 320 7.96 20.25 4.40
N ASP A 321 7.69 19.56 5.51
CA ASP A 321 7.25 18.16 5.49
C ASP A 321 5.72 18.03 5.50
N LEU A 322 5.17 17.32 4.53
CA LEU A 322 3.72 17.07 4.47
C LEU A 322 3.23 16.21 5.65
N ARG A 323 4.11 15.42 6.28
CA ARG A 323 3.76 14.62 7.49
C ARG A 323 3.70 15.46 8.75
N GLU A 324 4.57 16.47 8.87
CA GLU A 324 4.47 17.47 9.94
C GLU A 324 3.16 18.24 9.78
N MET A 325 2.84 18.72 8.58
CA MET A 325 1.56 19.38 8.29
C MET A 325 0.32 18.53 8.68
N GLU A 326 0.35 17.21 8.45
CA GLU A 326 -0.73 16.27 8.82
C GLU A 326 -0.85 16.02 10.34
N GLU A 327 0.26 15.98 11.08
CA GLU A 327 0.25 15.89 12.55
C GLU A 327 -0.16 17.24 13.17
N GLU A 328 0.27 18.37 12.61
CA GLU A 328 -0.13 19.70 13.09
C GLU A 328 -1.63 19.90 12.93
N ARG A 329 -2.19 19.53 11.77
CA ARG A 329 -3.64 19.51 11.54
C ARG A 329 -4.37 18.67 12.59
N ALA A 330 -3.79 17.53 12.99
CA ALA A 330 -4.34 16.68 14.05
C ALA A 330 -4.28 17.34 15.44
N ARG A 331 -3.16 18.01 15.76
CA ARG A 331 -2.99 18.79 17.01
C ARG A 331 -4.00 19.93 17.06
N MET A 332 -4.19 20.68 15.98
CA MET A 332 -5.20 21.75 15.89
C MET A 332 -6.62 21.22 16.10
N ARG A 333 -7.01 20.15 15.39
CA ARG A 333 -8.33 19.49 15.55
C ARG A 333 -8.56 19.05 16.99
N LYS A 334 -7.58 18.37 17.57
CA LYS A 334 -7.63 17.86 18.95
C LYS A 334 -7.69 19.00 19.98
N HIS A 335 -6.99 20.11 19.73
CA HIS A 335 -7.04 21.29 20.58
C HIS A 335 -8.44 21.91 20.60
N VAL A 336 -9.00 22.20 19.42
CA VAL A 336 -10.34 22.79 19.28
C VAL A 336 -11.42 21.90 19.90
N LEU A 337 -11.36 20.58 19.69
CA LEU A 337 -12.29 19.65 20.34
C LEU A 337 -12.16 19.70 21.87
N ASN A 338 -10.95 19.64 22.44
CA ASN A 338 -10.77 19.69 23.90
C ASN A 338 -11.27 20.99 24.55
N GLU A 339 -11.33 22.11 23.82
CA GLU A 339 -11.88 23.36 24.33
C GLU A 339 -13.38 23.53 24.07
N VAL A 340 -13.89 23.10 22.91
CA VAL A 340 -15.25 23.42 22.44
C VAL A 340 -16.24 22.26 22.67
N ASP A 341 -15.86 21.05 22.29
CA ASP A 341 -16.70 19.84 22.42
C ASP A 341 -16.86 19.50 23.92
N THR A 342 -18.10 19.61 24.39
CA THR A 342 -18.47 19.57 25.80
C THR A 342 -19.12 18.25 26.21
N ASP A 343 -19.82 17.56 25.30
CA ASP A 343 -20.42 16.24 25.55
C ASP A 343 -19.57 15.05 25.05
N LYS A 344 -18.54 15.34 24.25
CA LYS A 344 -17.50 14.42 23.73
C LYS A 344 -17.97 13.50 22.62
N ASP A 345 -18.91 13.95 21.78
CA ASP A 345 -19.30 13.25 20.56
C ASP A 345 -18.28 13.35 19.40
N SER A 346 -17.17 14.10 19.59
CA SER A 346 -16.09 14.34 18.64
C SER A 346 -16.45 15.19 17.42
N ARG A 347 -17.55 15.94 17.50
CA ARG A 347 -17.94 17.02 16.59
C ARG A 347 -18.12 18.31 17.40
N VAL A 348 -18.50 19.39 16.73
CA VAL A 348 -18.90 20.64 17.39
C VAL A 348 -20.31 21.01 16.98
N SER A 349 -21.26 21.00 17.92
CA SER A 349 -22.62 21.45 17.62
C SER A 349 -22.69 22.97 17.43
N PHE A 350 -23.70 23.45 16.70
CA PHE A 350 -24.00 24.88 16.59
C PHE A 350 -24.12 25.59 17.95
N THR A 351 -24.57 24.89 19.00
CA THR A 351 -24.70 25.50 20.34
C THR A 351 -23.34 25.72 20.98
N GLU A 352 -22.46 24.72 20.95
CA GLU A 352 -21.13 24.78 21.54
C GLU A 352 -20.23 25.78 20.82
N PHE A 353 -20.24 25.79 19.48
CA PHE A 353 -19.54 26.82 18.70
C PHE A 353 -19.99 28.24 19.08
N ILE A 354 -21.30 28.45 19.16
CA ILE A 354 -21.86 29.77 19.50
C ILE A 354 -21.69 30.11 20.99
N ASP A 355 -21.47 29.14 21.89
CA ASP A 355 -21.06 29.41 23.27
C ASP A 355 -19.54 29.61 23.43
N ALA A 356 -18.71 28.92 22.65
CA ALA A 356 -17.26 29.13 22.56
C ALA A 356 -16.92 30.55 22.09
N THR A 357 -17.58 31.04 21.03
CA THR A 357 -17.40 32.41 20.52
C THR A 357 -17.84 33.53 21.49
N LYS A 358 -18.41 33.20 22.65
CA LYS A 358 -18.72 34.14 23.76
C LYS A 358 -17.71 34.10 24.90
N ARG A 359 -16.82 33.10 24.92
CA ARG A 359 -15.75 32.96 25.92
C ARG A 359 -14.70 34.06 25.70
N LYS A 360 -13.96 34.46 26.74
CA LYS A 360 -12.89 35.47 26.60
C LYS A 360 -11.75 34.93 25.74
N GLU A 361 -11.53 33.63 25.89
CA GLU A 361 -10.49 32.79 25.28
C GLU A 361 -10.59 32.81 23.74
N PHE A 362 -11.78 33.04 23.18
CA PHE A 362 -11.99 33.23 21.73
C PHE A 362 -11.36 34.51 21.18
N GLU A 363 -11.42 35.64 21.92
CA GLU A 363 -10.79 36.90 21.51
C GLU A 363 -9.35 37.05 22.04
N GLN A 364 -8.99 36.30 23.08
CA GLN A 364 -7.72 36.36 23.79
C GLN A 364 -7.38 34.97 24.33
N PRO A 365 -6.89 34.04 23.48
CA PRO A 365 -6.36 32.76 23.92
C PRO A 365 -5.18 32.99 24.85
N GLU A 366 -4.93 32.04 25.76
CA GLU A 366 -3.75 32.09 26.62
C GLU A 366 -2.52 31.67 25.81
N GLU A 367 -1.43 32.44 25.87
CA GLU A 367 -0.30 32.29 24.93
C GLU A 367 0.42 30.92 25.06
N ASP A 368 0.24 30.24 26.20
CA ASP A 368 0.86 28.95 26.53
C ASP A 368 -0.04 27.71 26.18
N THR A 369 -1.25 27.88 25.62
CA THR A 369 -2.17 26.72 25.41
C THR A 369 -2.00 25.98 24.08
N PHE A 370 -1.29 26.55 23.09
CA PHE A 370 -0.97 25.85 21.84
C PHE A 370 0.38 26.33 21.26
N GLU A 371 1.36 25.43 21.20
CA GLU A 371 2.69 25.65 20.62
C GLU A 371 2.81 24.90 19.28
N PRO A 372 3.31 25.52 18.19
CA PRO A 372 3.54 24.84 16.91
C PRO A 372 4.49 23.63 16.98
N LEU A 373 4.39 22.70 16.03
CA LEU A 373 5.27 21.53 15.92
C LEU A 373 6.75 21.91 15.88
N ASP A 374 7.11 22.97 15.17
CA ASP A 374 8.50 23.29 14.85
C ASP A 374 9.31 23.81 16.06
N ASP A 375 8.65 24.23 17.15
CA ASP A 375 9.26 24.52 18.45
C ASP A 375 9.10 23.38 19.49
N THR A 376 8.53 22.22 19.10
CA THR A 376 8.26 21.07 19.98
C THR A 376 9.30 19.94 19.82
N ASP A 377 9.98 19.53 20.90
CA ASP A 377 10.85 18.33 20.91
C ASP A 377 10.03 17.03 21.06
N PHE A 378 9.94 16.19 20.02
CA PHE A 378 9.14 14.95 20.05
C PHE A 378 9.81 13.77 20.76
N PHE A 379 11.13 13.73 20.80
CA PHE A 379 11.92 12.64 21.38
C PHE A 379 13.11 13.17 22.17
N THR A 380 13.53 12.45 23.21
CA THR A 380 14.79 12.74 23.91
C THR A 380 15.97 12.07 23.22
N GLU A 381 17.18 12.58 23.44
CA GLU A 381 18.42 11.93 22.99
C GLU A 381 18.53 10.48 23.51
N GLU A 382 18.03 10.21 24.72
CA GLU A 382 18.00 8.87 25.32
C GLU A 382 17.06 7.91 24.55
N GLU A 383 15.88 8.38 24.13
CA GLU A 383 14.95 7.61 23.29
C GLU A 383 15.53 7.34 21.90
N LEU A 384 16.25 8.32 21.32
CA LEU A 384 16.92 8.16 20.04
C LEU A 384 18.10 7.17 20.14
N GLU A 385 18.93 7.23 21.19
CA GLU A 385 19.98 6.24 21.43
C GLU A 385 19.40 4.82 21.57
N GLU A 386 18.26 4.65 22.26
CA GLU A 386 17.57 3.35 22.32
C GLU A 386 17.03 2.91 20.94
N PHE A 387 16.52 3.85 20.14
CA PHE A 387 16.02 3.57 18.79
C PHE A 387 17.15 3.17 17.83
N GLU A 388 18.27 3.88 17.82
CA GLU A 388 19.46 3.53 17.02
C GLU A 388 20.04 2.17 17.45
N GLN A 389 20.06 1.84 18.75
CA GLN A 389 20.44 0.52 19.24
C GLN A 389 19.49 -0.59 18.76
N GLN A 390 18.18 -0.34 18.70
CA GLN A 390 17.20 -1.28 18.15
C GLN A 390 17.41 -1.49 16.64
N LEU A 391 17.59 -0.42 15.86
CA LEU A 391 17.92 -0.51 14.43
C LEU A 391 19.22 -1.28 14.19
N ALA A 392 20.30 -0.98 14.93
CA ALA A 392 21.58 -1.66 14.80
C ALA A 392 21.49 -3.16 15.10
N LYS A 393 20.70 -3.53 16.12
CA LYS A 393 20.40 -4.92 16.47
C LYS A 393 19.61 -5.62 15.36
N GLU A 394 18.55 -4.99 14.85
CA GLU A 394 17.69 -5.56 13.81
C GLU A 394 18.45 -5.74 12.49
N ALA A 395 19.24 -4.74 12.08
CA ALA A 395 20.16 -4.85 10.95
C ALA A 395 21.16 -6.00 11.13
N ASN A 396 21.68 -6.22 12.35
CA ASN A 396 22.57 -7.34 12.62
C ASN A 396 21.87 -8.70 12.52
N GLU A 397 20.65 -8.82 13.05
CA GLU A 397 19.86 -10.04 12.88
C GLU A 397 19.49 -10.28 11.40
N LEU A 398 19.22 -9.23 10.63
CA LEU A 398 18.93 -9.34 9.19
C LEU A 398 20.14 -9.86 8.42
N ARG A 399 21.35 -9.31 8.66
CA ARG A 399 22.60 -9.84 8.08
C ARG A 399 22.82 -11.31 8.41
N GLN A 400 22.55 -11.73 9.66
CA GLN A 400 22.66 -13.14 10.05
C GLN A 400 21.66 -14.04 9.29
N LYS A 401 20.41 -13.58 9.13
CA LYS A 401 19.36 -14.29 8.37
C LYS A 401 19.69 -14.35 6.87
N GLU A 402 20.31 -13.31 6.31
CA GLU A 402 20.77 -13.28 4.92
C GLU A 402 21.90 -14.30 4.66
N VAL A 403 22.90 -14.36 5.55
CA VAL A 403 24.00 -15.34 5.45
C VAL A 403 23.46 -16.78 5.54
N GLU A 404 22.51 -17.04 6.45
CA GLU A 404 21.87 -18.36 6.56
C GLU A 404 21.00 -18.69 5.33
N LEU A 405 20.25 -17.71 4.79
CA LEU A 405 19.48 -17.90 3.55
C LEU A 405 20.40 -18.14 2.34
N ALA A 406 21.54 -17.45 2.24
CA ALA A 406 22.55 -17.67 1.21
C ALA A 406 23.15 -19.08 1.29
N ARG A 407 23.42 -19.56 2.51
CA ARG A 407 23.84 -20.93 2.78
C ARG A 407 22.77 -21.95 2.32
N GLN A 408 21.53 -21.79 2.75
CA GLN A 408 20.43 -22.70 2.37
C GLN A 408 20.21 -22.72 0.84
N ARG A 409 20.33 -21.57 0.16
CA ARG A 409 20.32 -21.47 -1.31
C ARG A 409 21.46 -22.27 -1.95
N ALA A 410 22.68 -22.18 -1.41
CA ALA A 410 23.83 -22.95 -1.91
C ALA A 410 23.66 -24.47 -1.71
N GLU A 411 23.20 -24.90 -0.53
CA GLU A 411 22.92 -26.31 -0.23
C GLU A 411 21.80 -26.87 -1.15
N HIS A 412 20.74 -26.09 -1.41
CA HIS A 412 19.71 -26.46 -2.40
C HIS A 412 20.25 -26.52 -3.84
N GLN A 413 21.15 -25.62 -4.25
CA GLN A 413 21.78 -25.67 -5.58
C GLN A 413 22.63 -26.93 -5.75
N GLN A 414 23.47 -27.27 -4.77
CA GLN A 414 24.26 -28.52 -4.79
C GLN A 414 23.36 -29.75 -4.88
N LYS A 415 22.28 -29.80 -4.11
CA LYS A 415 21.31 -30.91 -4.15
C LYS A 415 20.60 -31.03 -5.52
N ARG A 416 20.28 -29.91 -6.18
CA ARG A 416 19.74 -29.92 -7.56
C ARG A 416 20.77 -30.44 -8.58
N GLN A 417 22.04 -30.06 -8.46
CA GLN A 417 23.10 -30.55 -9.34
C GLN A 417 23.32 -32.06 -9.19
N GLN A 418 23.35 -32.58 -7.95
CA GLN A 418 23.44 -34.02 -7.68
C GLN A 418 22.26 -34.79 -8.31
N LEU A 419 21.03 -34.30 -8.14
CA LEU A 419 19.84 -34.91 -8.72
C LEU A 419 19.88 -34.91 -10.26
N GLN A 420 20.31 -33.81 -10.89
CA GLN A 420 20.49 -33.76 -12.35
C GLN A 420 21.55 -34.77 -12.83
N GLN A 421 22.65 -34.92 -12.10
CA GLN A 421 23.72 -35.85 -12.44
C GLN A 421 23.27 -37.32 -12.31
N VAL A 422 22.44 -37.65 -11.31
CA VAL A 422 21.81 -38.98 -11.17
C VAL A 422 20.84 -39.27 -12.32
N VAL A 423 19.98 -38.30 -12.69
CA VAL A 423 19.05 -38.43 -13.83
C VAL A 423 19.79 -38.59 -15.16
N GLN A 424 20.92 -37.91 -15.33
CA GLN A 424 21.72 -38.03 -16.55
C GLN A 424 22.43 -39.39 -16.65
N MET A 425 23.00 -39.89 -15.54
CA MET A 425 23.62 -41.22 -15.51
C MET A 425 22.62 -42.35 -15.79
N SER A 426 21.37 -42.27 -15.30
CA SER A 426 20.35 -43.28 -15.62
C SER A 426 19.92 -43.22 -17.09
N GLN A 427 19.72 -42.04 -17.67
CA GLN A 427 19.42 -41.90 -19.10
C GLN A 427 20.55 -42.43 -20.00
N ASP A 428 21.82 -42.21 -19.64
CA ASP A 428 22.96 -42.77 -20.39
C ASP A 428 23.11 -44.28 -20.18
N GLN A 429 22.68 -44.83 -19.05
CA GLN A 429 22.63 -46.28 -18.79
C GLN A 429 21.55 -46.98 -19.65
N ASP A 430 20.36 -46.38 -19.78
CA ASP A 430 19.31 -46.87 -20.68
C ASP A 430 19.75 -46.81 -22.16
N ARG A 431 20.53 -45.79 -22.54
CA ARG A 431 21.06 -45.64 -23.91
C ARG A 431 22.19 -46.61 -24.28
N GLN A 432 22.77 -47.33 -23.31
CA GLN A 432 23.85 -48.30 -23.57
C GLN A 432 23.38 -49.75 -23.70
N GLN A 433 22.08 -50.04 -23.54
CA GLN A 433 21.52 -51.34 -23.86
C GLN A 433 21.23 -51.44 -25.38
N PRO A 434 21.84 -52.37 -26.13
CA PRO A 434 21.51 -52.59 -27.54
C PRO A 434 20.14 -53.26 -27.67
N ALA A 435 19.37 -52.87 -28.69
CA ALA A 435 18.14 -53.55 -29.05
C ALA A 435 18.44 -54.86 -29.81
N GLU A 436 18.58 -55.96 -29.09
CA GLU A 436 18.42 -57.33 -29.61
C GLU A 436 17.36 -58.07 -28.79
N ALA A 437 16.56 -58.90 -29.45
CA ALA A 437 15.32 -59.42 -28.88
C ALA A 437 15.32 -60.94 -28.84
N GLU A 438 14.99 -61.51 -27.68
CA GLU A 438 14.35 -62.83 -27.60
C GLU A 438 13.57 -63.02 -26.29
N ALA A 439 12.55 -63.87 -26.36
CA ALA A 439 11.72 -64.39 -25.28
C ALA A 439 11.43 -65.87 -25.65
N PRO A 440 11.06 -66.79 -24.73
CA PRO A 440 10.29 -66.55 -23.49
C PRO A 440 10.71 -67.43 -22.28
N GLN A 441 9.85 -67.48 -21.25
CA GLN A 441 9.81 -68.46 -20.12
C GLN A 441 10.94 -68.33 -19.05
N GLU A 442 10.72 -68.61 -17.76
CA GLU A 442 9.48 -68.80 -16.97
C GLU A 442 9.72 -68.42 -15.47
N SER A 443 8.73 -68.72 -14.61
CA SER A 443 8.66 -68.37 -13.18
C SER A 443 9.82 -68.85 -12.28
N ASP A 444 10.26 -67.98 -11.35
CA ASP A 444 9.96 -68.14 -9.91
C ASP A 444 10.44 -66.92 -9.08
N GLN A 445 9.77 -66.62 -7.96
CA GLN A 445 10.18 -65.61 -6.98
C GLN A 445 10.02 -66.12 -5.54
N ALA A 446 11.06 -65.94 -4.71
CA ALA A 446 11.02 -66.32 -3.30
C ALA A 446 11.89 -65.43 -2.38
N ALA A 447 11.30 -65.07 -1.23
CA ALA A 447 11.91 -64.93 0.10
C ALA A 447 13.05 -63.90 0.40
N ALA A 448 12.64 -62.77 1.00
CA ALA A 448 12.80 -62.44 2.44
C ALA A 448 14.19 -62.10 3.11
N GLY A 449 14.09 -61.37 4.23
CA GLY A 449 15.16 -61.14 5.25
C GLY A 449 15.91 -59.80 5.09
N GLN A 450 15.97 -58.83 6.02
CA GLN A 450 16.12 -58.82 7.50
C GLN A 450 17.44 -59.49 7.96
N GLU A 451 18.19 -59.01 8.96
CA GLU A 451 17.95 -58.09 10.10
C GLU A 451 19.23 -57.20 10.34
N ALA A 452 19.44 -56.28 11.30
CA ALA A 452 18.73 -55.79 12.49
C ALA A 452 19.23 -54.38 12.92
N VAL A 453 18.55 -53.72 13.88
CA VAL A 453 19.11 -52.69 14.80
C VAL A 453 18.48 -52.85 16.20
N PRO A 454 19.23 -52.65 17.31
CA PRO A 454 18.76 -52.94 18.67
C PRO A 454 17.90 -51.80 19.27
N ALA A 455 17.15 -52.13 20.32
CA ALA A 455 16.23 -51.23 21.00
C ALA A 455 16.46 -51.20 22.53
N GLU A 456 15.96 -50.16 23.19
CA GLU A 456 15.57 -50.18 24.61
C GLU A 456 14.27 -49.37 24.80
N ALA A 457 13.62 -49.48 25.97
CA ALA A 457 12.15 -49.36 26.07
C ALA A 457 11.63 -48.30 27.05
N ALA A 458 10.32 -47.97 26.95
CA ALA A 458 9.43 -47.85 28.12
C ALA A 458 7.92 -47.87 27.77
N GLU A 459 7.24 -48.95 28.17
CA GLU A 459 5.86 -49.06 28.69
C GLU A 459 4.60 -48.69 27.85
N HIS A 460 3.44 -49.10 28.39
CA HIS A 460 2.13 -49.23 27.74
C HIS A 460 1.06 -48.30 28.35
N ALA A 461 0.11 -47.89 27.51
CA ALA A 461 -1.32 -47.86 27.83
C ALA A 461 -2.12 -48.12 26.54
N ALA A 462 -3.36 -48.63 26.64
CA ALA A 462 -4.19 -48.98 25.48
C ALA A 462 -5.61 -48.42 25.63
N ASP A 463 -6.27 -48.18 24.49
CA ASP A 463 -7.64 -48.68 24.22
C ASP A 463 -7.97 -48.53 22.71
N GLY A 464 -8.96 -49.30 22.23
CA GLY A 464 -9.55 -49.18 20.87
C GLY A 464 -10.79 -48.27 20.85
N GLU A 465 -11.64 -48.19 19.83
CA GLU A 465 -11.74 -48.77 18.46
C GLU A 465 -12.51 -47.76 17.58
N GLY A 466 -12.57 -47.81 16.24
CA GLY A 466 -11.99 -48.73 15.25
C GLY A 466 -12.89 -48.81 14.00
N GLY A 467 -12.35 -48.61 12.79
CA GLY A 467 -13.13 -48.61 11.54
C GLY A 467 -12.29 -48.26 10.30
N GLN A 468 -12.68 -48.77 9.12
CA GLN A 468 -11.93 -48.63 7.85
C GLN A 468 -12.78 -47.85 6.79
N PRO A 469 -12.49 -47.87 5.46
CA PRO A 469 -11.88 -46.70 4.81
C PRO A 469 -12.73 -46.13 3.65
N ALA A 470 -12.30 -44.99 3.09
CA ALA A 470 -12.84 -44.46 1.83
C ALA A 470 -11.74 -43.82 0.96
N GLU A 471 -11.42 -44.54 -0.13
CA GLU A 471 -10.86 -44.14 -1.44
C GLU A 471 -10.29 -42.72 -1.65
N VAL A 472 -9.04 -42.68 -2.13
CA VAL A 472 -8.43 -41.48 -2.75
C VAL A 472 -8.82 -41.42 -4.23
N HIS A 473 -9.24 -40.24 -4.70
CA HIS A 473 -9.31 -39.94 -6.13
C HIS A 473 -8.54 -38.64 -6.43
N GLU A 474 -7.41 -38.78 -7.11
CA GLU A 474 -6.80 -37.73 -7.93
C GLU A 474 -7.72 -37.46 -9.16
N PRO A 475 -7.62 -36.33 -9.91
CA PRO A 475 -6.33 -35.91 -10.47
C PRO A 475 -6.11 -34.41 -10.79
N GLU A 476 -4.94 -34.19 -11.40
CA GLU A 476 -4.54 -33.13 -12.34
C GLU A 476 -4.27 -31.70 -11.83
N VAL A 477 -2.96 -31.40 -11.76
CA VAL A 477 -2.40 -30.04 -11.79
C VAL A 477 -2.22 -29.61 -13.25
N ALA A 478 -2.99 -28.60 -13.70
CA ALA A 478 -2.74 -27.94 -14.97
C ALA A 478 -1.60 -26.91 -14.83
N VAL A 479 -0.48 -27.13 -15.52
CA VAL A 479 0.64 -26.17 -15.56
C VAL A 479 0.42 -25.17 -16.68
N VAL A 480 0.35 -23.89 -16.33
CA VAL A 480 0.59 -22.78 -17.27
C VAL A 480 1.79 -22.01 -16.73
N ALA A 481 2.85 -21.93 -17.54
CA ALA A 481 3.97 -21.05 -17.29
C ALA A 481 3.74 -19.74 -18.02
N ASP A 482 4.15 -18.63 -17.42
CA ASP A 482 4.40 -17.39 -18.15
C ASP A 482 5.77 -16.82 -17.79
N GLN A 483 6.31 -15.97 -18.66
CA GLN A 483 7.69 -15.50 -18.62
C GLN A 483 7.74 -13.99 -18.62
N ASP A 484 8.33 -13.40 -17.58
CA ASP A 484 8.99 -12.11 -17.75
C ASP A 484 10.19 -12.00 -16.80
N ALA A 485 11.34 -11.65 -17.36
CA ALA A 485 12.62 -11.64 -16.66
C ALA A 485 13.32 -10.29 -16.86
N ILE A 486 13.02 -9.33 -15.99
CA ILE A 486 13.69 -8.03 -15.97
C ILE A 486 15.09 -8.21 -15.37
N ALA A 487 16.12 -7.93 -16.16
CA ALA A 487 17.51 -8.04 -15.73
C ALA A 487 17.98 -6.73 -15.05
N VAL A 488 18.50 -6.85 -13.83
CA VAL A 488 19.26 -5.77 -13.15
C VAL A 488 20.71 -6.20 -13.02
N GLY A 489 21.60 -5.51 -13.74
CA GLY A 489 23.04 -5.77 -13.72
C GLY A 489 23.77 -4.82 -12.78
N GLY A 490 24.19 -5.31 -11.61
CA GLY A 490 25.15 -4.62 -10.73
C GLY A 490 26.55 -5.21 -10.91
N ASN A 491 27.52 -4.42 -11.40
CA ASN A 491 28.85 -4.90 -11.75
C ASN A 491 29.92 -4.21 -10.89
N LEU A 492 30.45 -4.92 -9.88
CA LEU A 492 31.50 -4.44 -8.98
C LEU A 492 32.92 -4.74 -9.53
N PRO A 493 33.83 -3.77 -9.56
CA PRO A 493 35.27 -4.03 -9.75
C PRO A 493 35.94 -4.45 -8.42
N PRO A 494 37.01 -5.28 -8.45
CA PRO A 494 37.67 -5.80 -7.25
C PRO A 494 38.81 -4.90 -6.71
N GLU A 495 39.25 -5.19 -5.48
CA GLU A 495 40.41 -4.59 -4.82
C GLU A 495 41.75 -4.86 -5.55
N GLY A 496 42.71 -3.95 -5.36
CA GLY A 496 44.10 -4.09 -5.80
C GLY A 496 45.05 -3.29 -4.90
N GLN A 497 46.23 -3.82 -4.58
CA GLN A 497 47.08 -3.37 -3.47
C GLN A 497 48.29 -2.51 -3.89
N ASN A 498 48.68 -1.60 -2.99
CA ASN A 498 50.04 -1.08 -2.71
C ASN A 498 50.93 -0.54 -3.84
N GLY A 499 51.46 0.67 -3.63
CA GLY A 499 52.59 1.23 -4.38
C GLY A 499 53.05 2.59 -3.84
N GLU A 500 54.10 2.60 -3.02
CA GLU A 500 54.83 3.83 -2.65
C GLU A 500 55.81 4.21 -3.78
N GLU A 501 55.93 5.50 -4.14
CA GLU A 501 57.24 6.11 -4.34
C GLU A 501 57.21 7.65 -4.25
N GLN A 502 58.37 8.29 -4.41
CA GLN A 502 58.69 9.58 -3.80
C GLN A 502 58.61 10.80 -4.74
N ALA A 503 58.60 11.98 -4.11
CA ALA A 503 58.54 13.27 -4.79
C ALA A 503 59.84 13.63 -5.55
N GLN A 504 59.70 14.48 -6.57
CA GLN A 504 60.77 15.43 -6.89
C GLN A 504 60.24 16.75 -7.47
N GLN A 505 60.80 17.85 -6.99
CA GLN A 505 60.66 19.17 -7.59
C GLN A 505 61.72 19.33 -8.68
N GLN A 506 61.38 19.95 -9.81
CA GLN A 506 62.24 20.99 -10.35
C GLN A 506 61.52 21.95 -11.29
N GLN A 507 62.19 23.08 -11.54
CA GLN A 507 61.70 24.20 -12.33
C GLN A 507 62.13 24.03 -13.78
N GLU A 508 61.33 24.51 -14.73
CA GLU A 508 61.92 25.34 -15.78
C GLU A 508 60.91 26.40 -16.28
N ALA A 509 61.44 27.55 -16.69
CA ALA A 509 60.65 28.66 -17.18
C ALA A 509 61.18 29.09 -18.56
N GLN A 510 60.28 29.22 -19.54
CA GLN A 510 60.52 30.03 -20.73
C GLN A 510 59.20 30.36 -21.47
N GLN A 511 58.79 31.62 -21.36
CA GLN A 511 58.07 32.34 -22.42
C GLN A 511 59.05 32.60 -23.59
N PRO A 512 58.60 32.80 -24.86
CA PRO A 512 58.07 34.11 -25.26
C PRO A 512 56.97 34.08 -26.36
N THR A 513 56.60 35.29 -26.80
CA THR A 513 55.63 35.67 -27.84
C THR A 513 54.15 35.52 -27.46
N THR A 514 53.29 36.54 -27.59
CA THR A 514 53.48 37.91 -28.15
C THR A 514 52.85 38.97 -27.27
#